data_AF-A0A351NFN3-F1
#
_entry.id   AF-A0A351NFN3-F1
#
_cell.length_a   1.000
_cell.length_b   1.000
_cell.length_c   1.000
_cell.angle_alpha   90.00
_cell.angle_beta   90.00
_cell.angle_gamma   90.00
#
_symmetry.space_group_name_H-M   'P 1'
#
loop_
_entity.id
_entity.type
_entity.pdbx_description
1 polymer ?
#
loop_
_entity_poly.entity_id
_entity_poly.type
_entity_poly.pdbx_seq_one_letter_code
_entity_poly.pdbx_strand_id
1 'polypeptide(L)'
;MKDIVPDDNILVVSLSRFEDLVKEQLPELKEENLLLVTYNRNTAPCLAYANYTILKRDPLAVTLVMPSDQIIGDHEEFNRILANAFSYAAGTNALITIGVVPTRPDTNFGYIQMMDTDVSKDHPVKVKTFTE
;
A
#
# COMPACT_ATOMS: atom_id res chain seq x y z
N MET A 1 4.54 -3.87 -10.70
CA MET A 1 4.69 -4.45 -9.33
C MET A 1 5.88 -5.39 -9.23
N LYS A 2 5.96 -6.49 -10.01
CA LYS A 2 7.15 -7.37 -10.00
C LYS A 2 8.46 -6.63 -10.34
N ASP A 3 8.36 -5.54 -11.09
CA ASP A 3 9.49 -4.67 -11.43
C ASP A 3 9.91 -3.71 -10.30
N ILE A 4 9.15 -3.62 -9.21
CA ILE A 4 9.40 -2.70 -8.08
C ILE A 4 9.66 -3.43 -6.77
N VAL A 5 8.89 -4.49 -6.48
CA VAL A 5 9.04 -5.28 -5.26
C VAL A 5 9.29 -6.74 -5.65
N PRO A 6 10.40 -7.36 -5.21
CA PRO A 6 10.64 -8.78 -5.43
C PRO A 6 9.52 -9.64 -4.82
N ASP A 7 9.17 -10.76 -5.46
CA ASP A 7 8.10 -11.66 -5.00
C ASP A 7 8.31 -12.12 -3.54
N ASP A 8 9.56 -12.29 -3.11
CA ASP A 8 9.95 -12.66 -1.74
C ASP A 8 9.57 -11.62 -0.67
N ASN A 9 9.39 -10.36 -1.07
CA ASN A 9 9.07 -9.24 -0.20
C ASN A 9 7.58 -8.88 -0.20
N ILE A 10 6.75 -9.65 -0.92
CA ILE A 10 5.30 -9.46 -0.94
C ILE A 10 4.69 -10.26 0.18
N LEU A 11 4.03 -9.59 1.12
CA LEU A 11 3.23 -10.20 2.18
C LEU A 11 1.75 -9.99 1.91
N VAL A 12 0.96 -11.04 2.06
CA VAL A 12 -0.50 -10.99 1.95
C VAL A 12 -1.08 -11.19 3.34
N VAL A 13 -1.85 -10.22 3.82
CA VAL A 13 -2.64 -10.37 5.06
C VAL A 13 -4.07 -10.70 4.69
N SER A 14 -4.61 -11.82 5.17
CA SER A 14 -5.97 -12.24 4.86
C SER A 14 -6.65 -12.90 6.05
N LEU A 15 -7.99 -13.00 6.00
CA LEU A 15 -8.72 -13.80 6.99
C LEU A 15 -8.41 -15.28 6.79
N SER A 16 -8.28 -16.03 7.88
CA SER A 16 -8.00 -17.48 7.83
C SER A 16 -8.97 -18.27 6.94
N ARG A 17 -10.25 -17.86 6.87
CA ARG A 17 -11.26 -18.48 6.00
C ARG A 17 -10.99 -18.34 4.50
N PHE A 18 -10.07 -17.46 4.09
CA PHE A 18 -9.70 -17.24 2.70
C PHE A 18 -8.34 -17.86 2.35
N GLU A 19 -7.72 -18.61 3.27
CA GLU A 19 -6.41 -19.22 3.05
C GLU A 19 -6.34 -20.03 1.75
N ASP A 20 -7.27 -20.98 1.57
CA ASP A 20 -7.30 -21.84 0.40
C ASP A 20 -7.45 -21.02 -0.90
N LEU A 21 -8.32 -20.01 -0.89
CA LEU A 21 -8.55 -19.14 -2.04
C LEU A 21 -7.29 -18.32 -2.39
N VAL A 22 -6.59 -17.81 -1.37
CA VAL A 22 -5.34 -17.06 -1.60
C VAL A 22 -4.26 -17.97 -2.16
N LYS A 23 -4.11 -19.20 -1.63
CA LYS A 23 -3.15 -20.19 -2.13
C LYS A 23 -3.47 -20.63 -3.56
N GLU A 24 -4.75 -20.74 -3.92
CA GLU A 24 -5.19 -21.04 -5.28
C GLU A 24 -4.85 -19.90 -6.25
N GLN A 25 -5.09 -18.64 -5.85
CA GLN A 25 -4.87 -17.48 -6.72
C GLN A 25 -3.41 -17.03 -6.81
N LEU A 26 -2.61 -17.31 -5.79
CA LEU A 26 -1.19 -16.93 -5.69
C LEU A 26 -0.34 -18.18 -5.38
N PRO A 27 -0.24 -19.16 -6.29
CA PRO A 27 0.48 -20.40 -6.05
C PRO A 27 1.99 -20.20 -5.82
N GLU A 28 2.56 -19.07 -6.27
CA GLU A 28 3.95 -18.71 -6.04
C GLU A 28 4.20 -18.06 -4.67
N LEU A 29 3.15 -17.68 -3.93
CA LEU A 29 3.30 -17.02 -2.64
C LEU A 29 3.85 -18.00 -1.60
N LYS A 30 4.99 -17.67 -1.02
CA LYS A 30 5.57 -18.45 0.07
C LYS A 30 4.63 -18.49 1.27
N GLU A 31 4.53 -19.64 1.93
CA GLU A 31 3.65 -19.82 3.09
C GLU A 31 3.97 -18.82 4.22
N GLU A 32 5.25 -18.53 4.45
CA GLU A 32 5.71 -17.52 5.41
C GLU A 32 5.30 -16.08 5.07
N ASN A 33 4.87 -15.82 3.83
CA ASN A 33 4.39 -14.53 3.35
C ASN A 33 2.87 -14.39 3.40
N LEU A 34 2.14 -15.47 3.74
CA LEU A 34 0.71 -15.43 3.97
C LEU A 34 0.41 -15.26 5.46
N LEU A 35 0.04 -14.05 5.86
CA LEU A 35 -0.29 -13.70 7.24
C LEU A 35 -1.80 -13.83 7.47
N LEU A 36 -2.20 -14.86 8.22
CA LEU A 36 -3.61 -15.11 8.49
C LEU A 36 -4.08 -14.45 9.78
N VAL A 37 -5.24 -13.79 9.72
CA VAL A 37 -5.92 -13.20 10.88
C VAL A 37 -7.29 -13.87 11.08
N THR A 38 -7.70 -14.09 12.33
CA THR A 38 -8.96 -14.78 12.64
C THR A 38 -10.17 -13.84 12.63
N TYR A 39 -9.95 -12.59 13.06
CA TYR A 39 -11.01 -11.62 13.25
C TYR A 39 -10.82 -10.45 12.30
N ASN A 40 -11.90 -10.06 11.62
CA ASN A 40 -11.90 -8.82 10.86
C ASN A 40 -11.93 -7.64 11.82
N ARG A 41 -10.78 -6.96 11.97
CA ARG A 41 -10.63 -5.77 12.83
C ARG A 41 -10.25 -4.52 12.02
N ASN A 42 -10.67 -4.46 10.75
CA ASN A 42 -10.32 -3.42 9.78
C ASN A 42 -8.82 -3.38 9.46
N THR A 43 -8.39 -2.34 8.75
CA THR A 43 -7.07 -2.24 8.12
C THR A 43 -5.93 -2.04 9.12
N ALA A 44 -6.11 -1.18 10.13
CA ALA A 44 -5.02 -0.80 11.04
C ALA A 44 -4.35 -1.98 11.77
N PRO A 45 -5.09 -2.96 12.35
CA PRO A 45 -4.46 -4.14 12.95
C PRO A 45 -3.74 -5.04 11.95
N CYS A 46 -4.25 -5.14 10.72
CA CYS A 46 -3.59 -5.90 9.65
C CYS A 46 -2.25 -5.24 9.28
N LEU A 47 -2.23 -3.91 9.16
CA LEU A 47 -1.00 -3.16 8.90
C LEU A 47 0.00 -3.26 10.04
N ALA A 48 -0.45 -3.22 11.29
CA ALA A 48 0.42 -3.39 12.44
C ALA A 48 1.08 -4.77 12.44
N TYR A 49 0.32 -5.83 12.13
CA TYR A 49 0.84 -7.19 12.06
C TYR A 49 1.84 -7.38 10.90
N ALA A 50 1.51 -6.90 9.71
CA ALA A 50 2.41 -6.94 8.56
C ALA A 50 3.70 -6.16 8.81
N ASN A 51 3.60 -4.91 9.27
CA ASN A 51 4.79 -4.09 9.53
C ASN A 51 5.64 -4.65 10.68
N TYR A 52 5.06 -5.25 11.71
CA TYR A 52 5.84 -5.94 12.74
C TYR A 52 6.60 -7.15 12.17
N THR A 53 6.00 -7.87 11.22
CA THR A 53 6.64 -9.00 10.53
C THR A 53 7.78 -8.51 9.64
N ILE A 54 7.56 -7.43 8.89
CA ILE A 54 8.57 -6.79 8.06
C ILE A 54 9.73 -6.25 8.91
N LEU A 55 9.43 -5.54 10.01
CA LEU A 55 10.43 -4.99 10.95
C LEU A 55 11.38 -6.06 11.49
N LYS A 56 10.90 -7.30 11.70
CA LYS A 56 11.74 -8.43 12.11
C LYS A 56 12.67 -8.94 11.02
N ARG A 57 12.27 -8.81 9.75
CA ARG A 57 13.04 -9.25 8.58
C ARG A 57 14.07 -8.19 8.18
N ASP A 58 13.62 -6.93 8.11
CA ASP A 58 14.43 -5.79 7.74
C ASP A 58 13.94 -4.53 8.51
N PRO A 59 14.70 -4.07 9.52
CA PRO A 59 14.36 -2.88 10.29
C PRO A 59 14.40 -1.56 9.51
N LEU A 60 14.98 -1.55 8.31
CA LEU A 60 15.14 -0.38 7.46
C LEU A 60 14.22 -0.43 6.22
N ALA A 61 13.34 -1.42 6.14
CA ALA A 61 12.45 -1.59 5.00
C ALA A 61 11.52 -0.39 4.81
N VAL A 62 11.41 0.05 3.55
CA VAL A 62 10.34 0.95 3.10
C VAL A 62 9.16 0.10 2.67
N THR A 63 7.98 0.35 3.23
CA THR A 63 6.81 -0.49 3.02
C THR A 63 5.78 0.18 2.09
N LEU A 64 5.20 -0.63 1.20
CA LEU A 64 4.07 -0.28 0.36
C LEU A 64 2.86 -1.08 0.83
N VAL A 65 1.72 -0.40 0.96
CA VAL A 65 0.45 -1.01 1.35
C VAL A 65 -0.53 -0.86 0.20
N MET A 66 -1.11 -1.97 -0.25
CA MET A 66 -2.10 -1.99 -1.32
C MET A 66 -3.31 -2.85 -0.95
N PRO A 67 -4.54 -2.34 -1.09
CA PRO A 67 -5.73 -3.18 -1.10
C PRO A 67 -5.72 -4.14 -2.29
N SER A 68 -6.21 -5.36 -2.11
CA SER A 68 -6.23 -6.39 -3.16
C SER A 68 -7.38 -6.24 -4.15
N ASP A 69 -8.33 -5.33 -3.89
CA ASP A 69 -9.60 -5.16 -4.60
C ASP A 69 -9.66 -3.88 -5.44
N GLN A 70 -8.54 -3.19 -5.61
CA GLN A 70 -8.43 -2.00 -6.46
C GLN A 70 -7.95 -2.34 -7.87
N ILE A 71 -8.60 -1.76 -8.88
CA ILE A 71 -8.17 -1.86 -10.28
C ILE A 71 -7.38 -0.60 -10.63
N ILE A 72 -6.16 -0.79 -11.12
CA ILE A 72 -5.28 0.27 -11.61
C ILE A 72 -5.21 0.13 -13.13
N GLY A 73 -5.54 1.19 -13.88
CA GLY A 73 -5.55 1.14 -15.34
C GLY A 73 -4.18 1.40 -15.97
N ASP A 74 -3.53 2.49 -15.57
CA ASP A 74 -2.24 2.91 -16.11
C ASP A 74 -1.09 2.38 -15.25
N HIS A 75 -0.60 1.18 -15.61
CA HIS A 75 0.45 0.50 -14.86
C HIS A 75 1.81 1.18 -14.97
N GLU A 76 2.13 1.80 -16.11
CA GLU A 76 3.41 2.47 -16.32
C GLU A 76 3.51 3.73 -15.45
N GLU A 77 2.47 4.57 -15.47
CA GLU A 77 2.40 5.76 -14.63
C GLU A 77 2.35 5.37 -13.15
N PHE A 78 1.62 4.32 -12.78
CA PHE A 78 1.58 3.85 -11.41
C PHE A 78 2.95 3.37 -10.92
N ASN A 79 3.68 2.59 -11.72
CA ASN A 79 5.04 2.18 -11.38
C ASN A 79 5.97 3.40 -11.25
N ARG A 80 5.84 4.41 -12.11
CA ARG A 80 6.62 5.65 -12.01
C ARG A 80 6.34 6.40 -10.69
N ILE A 81 5.06 6.53 -10.31
CA ILE A 81 4.65 7.14 -9.04
C ILE A 81 5.22 6.36 -7.85
N LEU A 82 5.13 5.02 -7.88
CA LEU A 82 5.68 4.18 -6.83
C LEU A 82 7.19 4.35 -6.69
N ALA A 83 7.95 4.35 -7.79
CA ALA A 83 9.40 4.54 -7.77
C ALA A 83 9.79 5.88 -7.13
N ASN A 84 9.07 6.96 -7.46
CA ASN A 84 9.25 8.27 -6.84
C ASN A 84 8.91 8.25 -5.33
N ALA A 85 7.79 7.61 -4.96
CA ALA A 85 7.37 7.48 -3.57
C ALA A 85 8.39 6.69 -2.73
N PHE A 86 8.86 5.54 -3.22
CA PHE A 86 9.90 4.74 -2.57
C PHE A 86 11.18 5.55 -2.37
N SER A 87 11.62 6.26 -3.41
CA SER A 87 12.84 7.08 -3.34
C SER A 87 12.71 8.19 -2.29
N TYR A 88 11.55 8.84 -2.21
CA TYR A 88 11.30 9.89 -1.21
C TYR A 88 11.20 9.32 0.22
N ALA A 89 10.48 8.22 0.39
CA ALA A 89 10.30 7.57 1.69
C ALA A 89 11.62 6.98 2.22
N ALA A 90 12.49 6.47 1.36
CA ALA A 90 13.81 5.96 1.78
C ALA A 90 14.72 7.05 2.38
N GLY A 91 14.57 8.30 1.94
CA GLY A 91 15.37 9.43 2.42
C GLY A 91 14.74 10.24 3.55
N THR A 92 13.52 9.91 3.98
CA THR A 92 12.74 10.75 4.91
C THR A 92 11.94 9.89 5.89
N ASN A 93 11.39 10.51 6.95
CA ASN A 93 10.46 9.83 7.85
C ASN A 93 8.99 10.13 7.47
N ALA A 94 8.69 10.15 6.17
CA ALA A 94 7.38 10.53 5.66
C ALA A 94 6.46 9.33 5.46
N LEU A 95 5.19 9.48 5.83
CA LEU A 95 4.11 8.61 5.38
C LEU A 95 3.53 9.17 4.09
N ILE A 96 3.58 8.39 3.02
CA ILE A 96 3.12 8.80 1.69
C ILE A 96 1.75 8.18 1.41
N THR A 97 0.85 8.95 0.82
CA THR A 97 -0.41 8.48 0.25
C THR A 97 -0.47 8.85 -1.23
N ILE A 98 -1.25 8.09 -2.01
CA ILE A 98 -1.47 8.36 -3.44
C ILE A 98 -2.87 8.94 -3.57
N GLY A 99 -2.93 10.20 -3.99
CA GLY A 99 -4.19 10.88 -4.30
C GLY A 99 -4.63 10.63 -5.74
N VAL A 100 -5.95 10.53 -5.94
CA VAL A 100 -6.59 10.49 -7.26
C VAL A 100 -7.49 11.71 -7.40
N VAL A 101 -7.50 12.32 -8.59
CA VAL A 101 -8.39 13.45 -8.86
C VAL A 101 -9.85 12.96 -8.85
N PRO A 102 -10.71 13.43 -7.93
CA PRO A 102 -12.09 12.98 -7.87
C PRO A 102 -12.87 13.48 -9.08
N THR A 103 -13.69 12.61 -9.67
CA THR A 103 -14.58 12.97 -10.78
C THR A 103 -16.00 13.33 -10.32
N ARG A 104 -16.32 13.07 -9.05
CA ARG A 104 -17.59 13.37 -8.39
C ARG A 104 -17.40 13.47 -6.87
N PRO A 105 -18.29 14.16 -6.14
CA PRO A 105 -18.26 14.24 -4.67
C PRO A 105 -18.85 12.97 -4.03
N ASP A 106 -18.09 11.88 -4.06
CA ASP A 106 -18.47 10.60 -3.46
C ASP A 106 -18.12 10.59 -1.96
N THR A 107 -19.09 10.35 -1.09
CA THR A 107 -18.90 10.37 0.38
C THR A 107 -18.33 9.08 0.94
N ASN A 108 -18.10 8.06 0.10
CA ASN A 108 -17.48 6.80 0.53
C ASN A 108 -15.94 6.86 0.46
N PHE A 109 -15.37 7.95 -0.05
CA PHE A 109 -13.92 8.16 -0.08
C PHE A 109 -13.47 9.13 1.01
N GLY A 110 -12.27 8.88 1.53
CA GLY A 110 -11.51 9.89 2.25
C GLY A 110 -10.95 10.94 1.29
N TYR A 111 -10.94 12.20 1.71
CA TYR A 111 -10.42 13.33 0.94
C TYR A 111 -9.10 13.82 1.51
N ILE A 112 -8.17 14.14 0.60
CA ILE A 112 -6.85 14.69 0.93
C ILE A 112 -6.85 16.17 0.59
N GLN A 113 -6.64 17.02 1.59
CA GLN A 113 -6.37 18.43 1.38
C GLN A 113 -4.86 18.63 1.25
N MET A 114 -4.41 19.07 0.08
CA MET A 114 -3.01 19.43 -0.17
C MET A 114 -2.71 20.85 0.35
N MET A 115 -1.48 21.09 0.80
CA MET A 115 -1.05 22.42 1.29
C MET A 115 -0.79 23.39 0.13
N ASP A 116 -0.23 22.89 -0.97
CA ASP A 116 0.08 23.65 -2.19
C ASP A 116 -0.83 23.22 -3.35
N THR A 117 -1.12 24.16 -4.25
CA THR A 117 -1.94 23.90 -5.45
C THR A 117 -1.12 23.48 -6.67
N ASP A 118 0.20 23.63 -6.61
CA ASP A 118 1.11 23.23 -7.70
C ASP A 118 1.47 21.75 -7.53
N VAL A 119 0.66 20.90 -8.15
CA VAL A 119 0.80 19.44 -8.06
C VAL A 119 1.72 18.97 -9.19
N SER A 120 3.02 18.98 -8.94
CA SER A 120 3.93 18.21 -9.78
C SER A 120 3.70 16.72 -9.52
N LYS A 121 3.61 15.92 -10.59
CA LYS A 121 3.56 14.45 -10.47
C LYS A 121 4.91 13.84 -10.12
N ASP A 122 5.98 14.65 -10.04
CA ASP A 122 7.35 14.17 -9.87
C ASP A 122 7.83 14.25 -8.41
N HIS A 123 7.09 14.96 -7.54
CA HIS A 123 7.45 15.10 -6.14
C HIS A 123 6.22 15.02 -5.21
N PRO A 124 6.33 14.34 -4.05
CA PRO A 124 5.27 14.36 -3.06
C PRO A 124 4.97 15.78 -2.55
N VAL A 125 3.69 16.11 -2.46
CA VAL A 125 3.21 17.38 -1.89
C VAL A 125 2.77 17.16 -0.45
N LYS A 126 2.97 18.17 0.41
CA LYS A 126 2.57 18.08 1.81
C LYS A 126 1.05 18.04 1.94
N VAL A 127 0.55 17.00 2.62
CA VAL A 127 -0.85 16.91 3.02
C VAL A 127 -1.09 17.84 4.21
N LYS A 128 -2.08 18.72 4.06
CA LYS A 128 -2.56 19.59 5.14
C LYS A 128 -3.50 18.84 6.08
N THR A 129 -4.44 18.08 5.52
CA THR A 129 -5.47 17.37 6.30
C THR A 129 -6.00 16.17 5.50
N PHE A 130 -6.36 15.11 6.22
CA PHE A 130 -7.12 13.97 5.71
C PHE A 130 -8.51 13.98 6.35
N THR A 131 -9.55 13.68 5.59
CA THR A 131 -10.93 13.62 6.09
C THR A 131 -11.54 12.30 5.64
N GLU A 132 -12.00 11.49 6.60
CA GLU A 132 -12.72 10.22 6.40
C GLU A 132 -14.18 10.36 6.81
#